data_AF-A0A523N1A6-F1
#
_entry.id   AF-A0A523N1A6-F1
#
_cell.length_a   1.000
_cell.length_b   1.000
_cell.length_c   1.000
_cell.angle_alpha   90.00
_cell.angle_beta   90.00
_cell.angle_gamma   90.00
#
_symmetry.space_group_name_H-M   'P 1'
#
loop_
_entity.id
_entity.type
_entity.pdbx_description
1 polymer ?
#
loop_
_entity_poly.entity_id
_entity_poly.type
_entity_poly.pdbx_seq_one_letter_code
_entity_poly.pdbx_strand_id
1 'polypeptide(L)' 'MEMNDPLRREEKKESTPDRQDSGPSTPDVNRPGRDDLLKRMKKVDPKQSEKYKQRTGQ' A
#
# COMPACT_ATOMS: atom_id res chain seq x y z
N MET A 1 -35.27 -0.68 32.03
CA MET A 1 -34.67 -1.77 31.22
C MET A 1 -33.64 -1.15 30.30
N GLU A 2 -32.41 -1.63 30.35
CA GLU A 2 -31.36 -1.30 29.38
C GLU A 2 -31.74 -1.97 28.06
N MET A 3 -32.10 -1.18 27.04
CA MET A 3 -32.46 -1.70 25.72
C MET A 3 -31.16 -1.93 24.96
N ASN A 4 -30.69 -3.18 24.88
CA ASN A 4 -29.60 -3.53 23.98
C ASN A 4 -30.12 -3.50 22.54
N ASP A 5 -29.63 -2.55 21.75
CA ASP A 5 -29.97 -2.37 20.35
C ASP A 5 -29.45 -3.57 19.52
N PRO A 6 -30.34 -4.37 18.89
CA PRO A 6 -29.95 -5.55 18.12
C PRO A 6 -29.17 -5.21 16.84
N LEU A 7 -29.06 -3.93 16.46
CA LEU A 7 -28.24 -3.46 15.34
C LEU A 7 -26.80 -3.15 15.72
N ARG A 8 -26.43 -3.23 17.02
CA ARG A 8 -25.04 -3.13 17.45
C ARG A 8 -24.30 -4.38 17.00
N ARG A 9 -23.89 -4.43 15.74
CA ARG A 9 -22.86 -5.34 15.26
C ARG A 9 -21.63 -5.02 16.10
N GLU A 10 -21.33 -5.89 17.06
CA GLU A 10 -20.09 -5.81 17.81
C GLU A 10 -18.96 -5.71 16.79
N GLU A 11 -18.30 -4.55 16.80
CA GLU A 11 -17.15 -4.27 15.97
C GLU A 11 -16.15 -5.39 16.30
N LYS A 12 -16.05 -6.37 15.41
CA LYS A 12 -14.96 -7.34 15.45
C LYS A 12 -13.72 -6.48 15.28
N LYS A 13 -13.08 -6.14 16.41
CA LYS A 13 -11.75 -5.57 16.44
C LYS A 13 -10.95 -6.42 15.48
N GLU A 14 -10.56 -5.80 14.36
CA GLU A 14 -9.69 -6.44 13.39
C GLU A 14 -8.57 -7.05 14.21
N SER A 15 -8.44 -8.38 14.10
CA SER A 15 -7.29 -9.09 14.60
C SER A 15 -6.09 -8.50 13.89
N THR A 16 -5.48 -7.47 14.49
CA THR A 16 -4.16 -6.98 14.15
C THR A 16 -3.28 -8.21 14.19
N PRO A 17 -2.72 -8.68 13.06
CA PRO A 17 -1.77 -9.77 13.15
C PRO A 17 -0.58 -9.19 13.91
N ASP A 18 -0.38 -9.71 15.12
CA ASP A 18 0.81 -9.49 15.93
C ASP A 18 2.02 -10.02 15.12
N ARG A 19 2.52 -9.18 14.22
CA ARG A 19 3.70 -9.43 13.38
C ARG A 19 4.89 -8.65 13.93
N GLN A 20 5.02 -8.64 15.26
CA GLN A 20 6.25 -8.25 15.89
C GLN A 20 7.24 -9.42 15.73
N ASP A 21 8.19 -9.23 14.82
CA ASP A 21 9.57 -9.72 14.98
C ASP A 21 9.91 -11.21 14.79
N SER A 22 9.22 -11.96 13.92
CA SER A 22 9.65 -13.33 13.54
C SER A 22 9.80 -13.54 12.03
N GLY A 23 10.34 -12.54 11.34
CA GLY A 23 10.62 -12.61 9.92
C GLY A 23 11.40 -11.39 9.42
N PRO A 24 12.01 -11.46 8.23
CA PRO A 24 12.77 -10.35 7.67
C PRO A 24 11.93 -9.08 7.65
N SER A 25 12.42 -8.04 8.31
CA SER A 25 11.77 -6.73 8.33
C SER A 25 11.73 -6.17 6.91
N THR A 26 10.59 -5.59 6.53
CA THR A 26 10.50 -4.86 5.27
C THR A 26 11.54 -3.75 5.27
N PRO A 27 12.37 -3.65 4.22
CA PRO A 27 13.41 -2.64 4.17
C PRO A 27 12.80 -1.25 4.29
N ASP A 28 13.49 -0.35 4.99
CA ASP A 28 13.11 1.07 5.10
C ASP A 28 13.41 1.76 3.77
N VAL A 29 12.53 1.54 2.79
CA VAL A 29 12.62 2.15 1.47
C VAL A 29 11.76 3.40 1.46
N ASN A 30 12.40 4.56 1.61
CA ASN A 30 11.77 5.83 1.29
C ASN A 30 11.15 5.76 -0.10
N ARG A 31 9.86 6.15 -0.21
CA ARG A 31 9.13 6.12 -1.47
C ARG A 31 9.94 6.94 -2.49
N PRO A 32 10.43 6.33 -3.58
CA PRO A 32 11.28 7.05 -4.50
C PRO A 32 10.55 8.27 -5.05
N GLY A 33 11.24 9.41 -5.10
CA GLY A 33 10.69 10.64 -5.63
C GLY A 33 10.11 10.45 -7.03
N ARG A 34 9.11 11.28 -7.38
CA ARG A 34 8.40 11.18 -8.67
C ARG A 34 9.34 11.20 -9.88
N ASP A 35 10.47 11.90 -9.77
CA ASP A 35 11.46 12.05 -10.85
C ASP A 35 12.26 10.78 -11.15
N ASP A 36 12.34 9.86 -10.18
CA ASP A 36 13.10 8.62 -10.33
C ASP A 36 12.23 7.43 -10.75
N LEU A 37 10.91 7.57 -10.67
CA LEU A 37 9.99 6.51 -11.06
C LEU A 37 10.14 6.15 -12.54
N LEU A 38 10.08 7.14 -13.43
CA LEU A 38 10.22 6.90 -14.88
C LEU A 38 11.59 6.31 -15.25
N LYS A 39 12.66 6.75 -14.59
CA LYS A 39 14.02 6.21 -14.81
C LYS A 39 14.11 4.74 -14.41
N ARG A 40 13.51 4.35 -13.27
CA ARG A 40 13.47 2.95 -12.82
C ARG A 40 12.54 2.11 -13.68
N MET A 41 11.36 2.65 -14.03
CA MET A 41 10.44 1.99 -14.95
C MET A 41 11.12 1.72 -16.27
N LYS A 42 11.89 2.67 -16.84
CA LYS A 42 12.61 2.45 -18.10
C LYS A 42 13.67 1.34 -18.00
N LYS A 43 14.33 1.19 -16.85
CA LYS A 43 15.28 0.10 -16.60
C LYS A 43 14.61 -1.27 -16.50
N VAL A 44 13.42 -1.32 -15.87
CA VAL A 44 12.67 -2.56 -15.67
C VAL A 44 11.89 -2.95 -16.94
N ASP A 45 11.13 -2.00 -17.48
CA ASP A 45 10.35 -2.13 -18.72
C ASP A 45 10.19 -0.75 -19.41
N PRO A 46 10.93 -0.52 -20.52
CA PRO A 46 10.81 0.70 -21.31
C PRO A 46 9.38 0.98 -21.80
N LYS A 47 8.61 -0.04 -22.20
CA LYS A 47 7.26 0.14 -22.75
C LYS A 47 6.28 0.59 -21.68
N GLN A 48 6.41 0.09 -20.45
CA GLN A 48 5.60 0.56 -19.33
C GLN A 48 5.92 2.00 -18.95
N SER A 49 7.19 2.42 -19.02
CA SER A 49 7.56 3.82 -18.76
C SER A 49 6.88 4.78 -19.75
N GLU A 50 6.84 4.43 -21.03
CA GLU A 50 6.18 5.24 -22.07
C GLU A 50 4.65 5.27 -21.88
N LYS A 51 4.02 4.12 -21.61
CA LYS A 51 2.57 4.08 -21.31
C LYS A 51 2.21 4.93 -20.10
N TYR A 52 3.04 4.93 -19.06
CA TYR A 52 2.81 5.71 -17.86
C TYR A 52 2.90 7.21 -18.13
N LYS A 53 3.91 7.68 -18.88
CA LYS A 53 4.00 9.08 -19.32
C LYS A 53 2.74 9.52 -20.08
N GLN A 54 2.35 8.74 -21.08
CA GLN A 54 1.15 9.02 -21.89
C GLN A 54 -0.13 9.07 -21.04
N ARG A 55 -0.26 8.17 -20.05
CA ARG A 55 -1.43 8.10 -19.18
C ARG A 55 -1.48 9.21 -18.13
N THR A 56 -0.33 9.59 -17.59
CA THR A 56 -0.25 10.52 -16.45
C THR A 56 0.04 11.96 -16.85
N GLY A 57 0.40 12.20 -18.12
CA GLY A 57 0.84 13.52 -18.60
C GLY A 57 2.18 13.94 -17.98
N GLN A 58 2.95 12.98 -17.47
CA GLN A 58 4.26 13.20 -16.85
C GLN A 58 5.37 13.21 -17.90
#